data_AF-A0AAD4H0P2-F1
#
_entry.id   AF-A0AAD4H0P2-F1
#
_cell.length_a   1.000
_cell.length_b   1.000
_cell.length_c   1.000
_cell.angle_alpha   90.00
_cell.angle_beta   90.00
_cell.angle_gamma   90.00
#
_symmetry.space_group_name_H-M   'P 1'
#
loop_
_entity.id
_entity.type
_entity.pdbx_description
1 polymer ?
#
loop_
_entity_poly.entity_id
_entity_poly.type
_entity_poly.pdbx_seq_one_letter_code
_entity_poly.pdbx_strand_id
1 'polypeptide(L)'
;LIDAGDSLHSSDGKKYEVNVVGTLLRLLPELKTLDAINYSIEADYLLAEPWVCRDLQTFRCQIIGMNRLSVKEEDIYSTWVTGASLGDKEGGKEKEEDVDSNHKDGAQDVVKVKGTVEQRRQCYDLHGRVYSRLAEMTQLRVLDLGHEFRDFLEIFNKDNQETKFGGRLYSKYSPPISNTLELSLESGLGQLDSLKNMEVFGFEGVDHRIGIKELAWMAESWPRLRIMRGLHDPWPFAVVYSDPETQMLMEYLEELRPSVKHEGLGDEHA
;
A
#
# COMPACT_ATOMS: atom_id res chain seq x y z
N LEU A 1 -9.15 -27.62 -7.13
CA LEU A 1 -8.82 -26.85 -5.92
C LEU A 1 -7.80 -27.66 -5.13
N ILE A 2 -6.60 -27.13 -4.94
CA ILE A 2 -5.60 -27.75 -4.05
C ILE A 2 -5.80 -27.06 -2.71
N ASP A 3 -6.34 -27.78 -1.73
CA ASP A 3 -6.41 -27.31 -0.34
C ASP A 3 -5.02 -27.48 0.28
N ALA A 4 -4.21 -26.43 0.18
CA ALA A 4 -2.82 -26.41 0.65
C ALA A 4 -2.77 -26.01 2.13
N GLY A 5 -3.29 -26.88 2.99
CA GLY A 5 -3.22 -26.74 4.44
C GLY A 5 -2.19 -27.67 5.06
N ASP A 6 -0.89 -27.48 4.80
CA ASP A 6 0.15 -28.14 5.59
C ASP A 6 1.37 -27.22 5.77
N SER A 7 1.62 -26.87 7.04
CA SER A 7 2.67 -25.95 7.48
C SER A 7 3.93 -26.73 7.86
N LEU A 8 5.06 -26.43 7.23
CA LEU A 8 6.37 -27.01 7.57
C LEU A 8 7.12 -26.09 8.54
N HIS A 9 7.68 -26.69 9.61
CA HIS A 9 8.36 -25.96 10.67
C HIS A 9 9.83 -25.64 10.33
N SER A 10 10.23 -24.37 10.46
CA SER A 10 11.63 -23.92 10.45
C SER A 10 12.18 -23.80 11.89
N SER A 11 13.50 -23.95 12.02
CA SER A 11 14.28 -23.87 13.26
C SER A 11 14.23 -22.53 14.01
N ASP A 12 13.72 -21.45 13.38
CA ASP A 12 13.50 -20.14 14.02
C ASP A 12 12.11 -20.01 14.68
N GLY A 13 11.29 -21.07 14.69
CA GLY A 13 9.92 -21.01 15.20
C GLY A 13 8.94 -20.23 14.32
N LYS A 14 9.43 -19.57 13.26
CA LYS A 14 8.59 -19.02 12.19
C LYS A 14 8.12 -20.17 11.29
N LYS A 15 6.82 -20.47 11.34
CA LYS A 15 6.18 -21.31 10.31
C LYS A 15 6.31 -20.58 8.98
N TYR A 16 7.13 -21.09 8.07
CA TYR A 16 7.04 -20.66 6.68
C TYR A 16 5.82 -21.37 6.12
N GLU A 17 4.70 -20.66 6.09
CA GLU A 17 3.61 -21.09 5.23
C GLU A 17 4.17 -21.25 3.82
N VAL A 18 3.91 -22.41 3.22
CA VAL A 18 4.35 -22.69 1.86
C VAL A 18 3.84 -21.54 1.00
N ASN A 19 4.74 -20.81 0.36
CA ASN A 19 4.36 -19.70 -0.49
C ASN A 19 3.79 -20.24 -1.80
N VAL A 20 2.54 -20.67 -1.73
CA VAL A 20 1.81 -21.28 -2.85
C VAL A 20 1.73 -20.28 -4.01
N VAL A 21 1.47 -19.00 -3.70
CA VAL A 21 1.38 -17.91 -4.69
C VAL A 21 2.65 -17.82 -5.53
N GLY A 22 3.81 -17.66 -4.90
CA GLY A 22 5.07 -17.55 -5.63
C GLY A 22 5.48 -18.84 -6.34
N THR A 23 5.10 -20.00 -5.79
CA THR A 23 5.28 -21.29 -6.48
C THR A 23 4.49 -21.36 -7.79
N LEU A 24 3.22 -20.92 -7.79
CA LEU A 24 2.38 -20.89 -8.98
C LEU A 24 2.92 -19.92 -10.04
N LEU A 25 3.32 -18.71 -9.63
CA LEU A 25 3.88 -17.67 -10.52
C LEU A 25 5.20 -18.11 -11.20
N ARG A 26 5.95 -19.00 -10.56
CA ARG A 26 7.22 -19.54 -11.06
C ARG A 26 7.08 -20.77 -11.95
N LEU A 27 6.09 -21.64 -11.68
CA LEU A 27 5.99 -22.94 -12.34
C LEU A 27 5.00 -22.96 -13.51
N LEU A 28 4.09 -22.00 -13.61
CA LEU A 28 2.97 -22.05 -14.55
C LEU A 28 3.04 -20.90 -15.58
N PRO A 29 3.76 -21.05 -16.71
CA PRO A 29 3.89 -20.00 -17.72
C PRO A 29 2.56 -19.62 -18.38
N GLU A 30 1.63 -20.58 -18.48
CA GLU A 30 0.30 -20.40 -19.08
C GLU A 30 -0.76 -19.90 -18.07
N LEU A 31 -0.36 -19.51 -16.86
CA LEU A 31 -1.28 -19.04 -15.82
C LEU A 31 -1.89 -17.69 -16.24
N LYS A 32 -3.21 -17.68 -16.46
CA LYS A 32 -3.97 -16.46 -16.83
C LYS A 32 -4.67 -15.82 -15.63
N THR A 33 -5.03 -16.61 -14.63
CA THR A 33 -5.76 -16.15 -13.46
C THR A 33 -5.13 -16.73 -12.22
N LEU A 34 -4.72 -15.86 -11.32
CA LEU A 34 -4.31 -16.19 -9.96
C LEU A 34 -5.21 -15.40 -9.01
N ASP A 35 -6.22 -16.08 -8.50
CA ASP A 35 -7.10 -15.55 -7.46
C ASP A 35 -6.69 -16.14 -6.11
N ALA A 36 -5.95 -15.35 -5.35
CA ALA A 36 -5.42 -15.69 -4.06
C ALA A 36 -5.66 -14.53 -3.08
N ILE A 37 -6.84 -13.90 -3.15
CA ILE A 37 -7.20 -12.71 -2.35
C ILE A 37 -7.08 -12.92 -0.83
N ASN A 38 -7.21 -14.18 -0.38
CA ASN A 38 -7.07 -14.59 1.02
C ASN A 38 -5.65 -15.01 1.40
N TYR A 39 -4.70 -14.88 0.48
CA TYR A 39 -3.29 -15.19 0.69
C TYR A 39 -2.47 -13.92 0.60
N SER A 40 -1.31 -13.98 1.26
CA SER A 40 -0.30 -12.94 1.18
C SER A 40 1.02 -13.52 0.65
N ILE A 41 1.81 -12.65 0.03
CA ILE A 41 3.17 -12.95 -0.41
C ILE A 41 4.11 -11.86 0.10
N GLU A 42 5.19 -12.28 0.76
CA GLU A 42 6.28 -11.40 1.16
C GLU A 42 7.01 -10.82 -0.06
N ALA A 43 7.26 -9.51 -0.06
CA ALA A 43 7.87 -8.78 -1.16
C ALA A 43 9.25 -9.33 -1.55
N ASP A 44 10.09 -9.70 -0.57
CA ASP A 44 11.41 -10.27 -0.85
C ASP A 44 11.29 -11.63 -1.54
N TYR A 45 10.32 -12.46 -1.12
CA TYR A 45 10.06 -13.75 -1.77
C TYR A 45 9.53 -13.56 -3.19
N LEU A 46 8.64 -12.59 -3.39
CA LEU A 46 8.10 -12.21 -4.69
C LEU A 46 9.22 -11.87 -5.69
N LEU A 47 10.28 -11.21 -5.21
CA LEU A 47 11.39 -10.74 -6.02
C LEU A 47 12.54 -11.75 -6.17
N ALA A 48 12.64 -12.74 -5.29
CA ALA A 48 13.71 -13.73 -5.29
C ALA A 48 13.70 -14.62 -6.54
N GLU A 49 12.52 -14.90 -7.08
CA GLU A 49 12.35 -15.82 -8.22
C GLU A 49 11.76 -15.08 -9.43
N PRO A 50 12.13 -15.46 -10.67
CA PRO A 50 11.53 -14.89 -11.88
C PRO A 50 10.08 -15.37 -12.05
N TRP A 51 9.22 -14.49 -12.54
CA TRP A 51 7.84 -14.82 -12.89
C TRP A 51 7.76 -15.29 -14.33
N VAL A 52 7.23 -16.49 -14.55
CA VAL A 52 7.15 -17.09 -15.90
C VAL A 52 5.80 -16.81 -16.57
N CYS A 53 4.76 -16.49 -15.80
CA CYS A 53 3.41 -16.20 -16.28
C CYS A 53 3.28 -14.77 -16.84
N ARG A 54 3.84 -14.51 -18.02
CA ARG A 54 3.83 -13.18 -18.67
C ARG A 54 2.45 -12.74 -19.16
N ASP A 55 1.58 -13.69 -19.44
CA ASP A 55 0.22 -13.45 -19.95
C ASP A 55 -0.85 -13.48 -18.84
N LEU A 56 -0.45 -13.25 -17.59
CA LEU A 56 -1.38 -13.18 -16.46
C LEU A 56 -2.36 -12.00 -16.65
N GLN A 57 -3.65 -12.29 -16.56
CA GLN A 57 -4.75 -11.35 -16.76
C GLN A 57 -5.40 -10.94 -15.44
N THR A 58 -5.40 -11.83 -14.45
CA THR A 58 -5.96 -11.58 -13.13
C THR A 58 -4.94 -11.95 -12.08
N PHE A 59 -4.58 -10.98 -11.25
CA PHE A 59 -3.72 -11.16 -10.08
C PHE A 59 -4.40 -10.55 -8.87
N ARG A 60 -4.90 -11.41 -7.98
CA ARG A 60 -5.52 -11.01 -6.71
C ARG A 60 -4.71 -11.65 -5.59
N CYS A 61 -3.97 -10.85 -4.84
CA CYS A 61 -3.11 -11.32 -3.76
C CYS A 61 -2.58 -10.13 -2.97
N GLN A 62 -2.48 -10.27 -1.65
CA GLN A 62 -1.83 -9.24 -0.83
C GLN A 62 -0.31 -9.33 -0.98
N ILE A 63 0.34 -8.18 -1.14
CA ILE A 63 1.80 -8.09 -1.06
C ILE A 63 2.17 -7.41 0.24
N ILE A 64 2.87 -8.14 1.10
CA ILE A 64 3.31 -7.70 2.44
C ILE A 64 4.84 -7.65 2.52
N GLY A 65 5.38 -7.26 3.68
CA GLY A 65 6.82 -7.19 3.91
C GLY A 65 7.46 -5.86 3.50
N MET A 66 6.65 -4.83 3.21
CA MET A 66 7.14 -3.48 2.95
C MET A 66 7.45 -2.82 4.30
N ASN A 67 8.73 -2.73 4.66
CA ASN A 67 9.17 -2.17 5.95
C ASN A 67 9.04 -0.64 6.01
N ARG A 68 7.80 -0.15 5.95
CA ARG A 68 7.45 1.27 5.96
C ARG A 68 7.80 1.89 7.31
N LEU A 69 8.00 3.21 7.29
CA LEU A 69 8.18 3.97 8.52
C LEU A 69 6.88 3.92 9.33
N SER A 70 7.01 3.82 10.65
CA SER A 70 5.90 4.06 11.56
C SER A 70 5.47 5.54 11.52
N VAL A 71 4.28 5.85 12.02
CA VAL A 71 3.78 7.24 12.10
C VAL A 71 4.77 8.18 12.80
N LYS A 72 5.40 7.71 13.88
CA LYS A 72 6.40 8.50 14.62
C LYS A 72 7.68 8.74 13.82
N GLU A 73 8.07 7.75 13.01
CA GLU A 73 9.26 7.87 12.15
C GLU A 73 8.97 8.77 10.95
N GLU A 74 7.75 8.72 10.40
CA GLU A 74 7.27 9.66 9.38
C GLU A 74 7.28 11.11 9.88
N ASP A 75 6.86 11.36 11.12
CA ASP A 75 6.91 12.70 11.73
C ASP A 75 8.36 13.21 11.88
N ILE A 76 9.29 12.32 12.26
CA ILE A 76 10.72 12.65 12.38
C ILE A 76 11.29 12.95 10.99
N TYR A 77 10.97 12.12 9.99
CA TYR A 77 11.42 12.28 8.61
C TYR A 77 10.91 13.61 8.03
N SER A 78 9.62 13.90 8.19
CA SER A 78 9.00 15.13 7.66
C SER A 78 9.57 16.39 8.31
N THR A 79 9.75 16.41 9.63
CA THR A 79 10.37 17.53 10.36
C THR A 79 11.80 17.78 9.88
N TRP A 80 12.58 16.72 9.63
CA TRP A 80 13.95 16.86 9.15
C TRP A 80 14.03 17.35 7.71
N VAL A 81 13.24 16.78 6.79
CA VAL A 81 13.23 17.17 5.38
C VAL A 81 12.76 18.62 5.20
N THR A 82 11.71 19.03 5.92
CA THR A 82 11.20 20.41 5.87
C THR A 82 12.09 21.41 6.60
N GLY A 83 12.67 21.02 7.74
CA GLY A 83 13.53 21.87 8.56
C GLY A 83 14.89 22.16 7.92
N ALA A 84 15.45 21.20 7.19
CA ALA A 84 16.69 21.38 6.44
C ALA A 84 16.58 22.45 5.34
N SER A 85 15.37 22.71 4.82
CA SER A 85 15.16 23.69 3.76
C SER A 85 15.09 25.14 4.24
N LEU A 86 15.04 25.40 5.56
CA LEU A 86 14.92 26.75 6.13
C LEU A 86 16.24 27.33 6.67
N GLY A 87 17.33 26.56 6.60
CA GLY A 87 18.65 26.93 7.14
C GLY A 87 19.47 27.90 6.29
N ASP A 88 19.13 28.10 5.02
CA ASP A 88 19.86 29.01 4.12
C ASP A 88 19.38 30.46 4.23
N LYS A 89 19.15 30.96 5.45
CA LYS A 89 19.05 32.40 5.68
C LYS A 89 20.46 32.98 5.73
N GLU A 90 20.94 33.33 4.54
CA GLU A 90 22.03 34.26 4.32
C GLU A 90 21.96 35.46 5.27
N GLY A 91 23.08 35.75 5.93
CA GLY A 91 23.45 37.15 6.18
C GLY A 91 22.99 37.81 7.49
N GLY A 92 22.89 37.07 8.60
CA GLY A 92 22.74 37.67 9.94
C GLY A 92 24.04 37.61 10.75
N LYS A 93 24.93 38.60 10.62
CA LYS A 93 26.02 38.81 11.60
C LYS A 93 25.39 39.14 12.95
N GLU A 94 25.35 38.23 13.92
CA GLU A 94 25.16 38.65 15.30
C GLU A 94 25.73 37.67 16.33
N LYS A 95 26.79 38.18 16.97
CA LYS A 95 27.20 38.05 18.38
C LYS A 95 27.26 36.65 18.98
N GLU A 96 28.50 36.20 19.16
CA GLU A 96 28.93 35.26 20.20
C GLU A 96 28.45 35.77 21.57
N GLU A 97 27.33 35.26 22.06
CA GLU A 97 27.05 35.24 23.50
C GLU A 97 27.24 33.81 23.99
N ASP A 98 28.11 33.67 25.00
CA ASP A 98 28.52 32.43 25.64
C ASP A 98 27.30 31.71 26.25
N VAL A 99 26.75 30.74 25.53
CA VAL A 99 25.69 29.86 26.04
C VAL A 99 26.31 28.54 26.53
N ASP A 100 26.08 28.30 27.80
CA ASP A 100 26.64 27.24 28.65
C ASP A 100 26.33 25.82 28.15
N SER A 101 27.36 24.99 28.18
CA SER A 101 27.50 23.70 27.50
C SER A 101 26.88 22.53 28.27
N ASN A 102 25.55 22.35 28.16
CA ASN A 102 24.87 21.17 28.74
C ASN A 102 23.97 20.39 27.75
N HIS A 103 24.29 20.41 26.45
CA HIS A 103 23.57 19.66 25.39
C HIS A 103 24.27 18.33 25.04
N LYS A 104 23.96 17.26 25.77
CA LYS A 104 24.34 15.87 25.37
C LYS A 104 23.27 15.15 24.55
N ASP A 105 22.08 15.74 24.37
CA ASP A 105 20.96 15.08 23.70
C ASP A 105 21.05 15.11 22.17
N GLY A 106 21.82 16.04 21.58
CA GLY A 106 21.87 16.21 20.11
C GLY A 106 22.50 15.04 19.33
N ALA A 107 23.33 14.20 19.95
CA ALA A 107 24.00 13.11 19.24
C ALA A 107 23.08 11.90 18.95
N GLN A 108 22.11 11.62 19.82
CA GLN A 108 21.20 10.49 19.63
C GLN A 108 20.17 10.76 18.53
N ASP A 109 19.69 12.00 18.43
CA ASP A 109 18.71 12.40 17.41
C ASP A 109 19.27 12.26 16.00
N VAL A 110 20.54 12.62 15.78
CA VAL A 110 21.20 12.49 14.47
C VAL A 110 21.29 11.03 14.01
N VAL A 111 21.58 10.09 14.92
CA VAL A 111 21.67 8.66 14.59
C VAL A 111 20.28 8.12 14.21
N LYS A 112 19.24 8.49 14.96
CA LYS A 112 17.87 8.05 14.70
C LYS A 112 17.34 8.57 13.36
N VAL A 113 17.59 9.84 13.04
CA VAL A 113 17.21 10.44 11.74
C VAL A 113 17.90 9.71 10.59
N LYS A 114 19.21 9.45 10.69
CA LYS A 114 19.94 8.70 9.65
C LYS A 114 19.35 7.31 9.41
N GLY A 115 19.00 6.59 10.48
CA GLY A 115 18.34 5.29 10.37
C GLY A 115 16.98 5.38 9.66
N THR A 116 16.18 6.39 9.99
CA THR A 116 14.86 6.63 9.40
C THR A 116 14.96 6.94 7.90
N VAL A 117 15.92 7.79 7.50
CA VAL A 117 16.15 8.12 6.09
C VAL A 117 16.59 6.90 5.28
N GLU A 118 17.50 6.10 5.83
CA GLU A 118 17.98 4.88 5.18
C GLU A 118 16.85 3.84 5.03
N GLN A 119 16.04 3.64 6.07
CA GLN A 119 14.89 2.74 6.02
C GLN A 119 13.88 3.15 4.94
N ARG A 120 13.55 4.45 4.86
CA ARG A 120 12.63 4.94 3.82
C ARG A 120 13.17 4.69 2.41
N ARG A 121 14.47 4.95 2.20
CA ARG A 121 15.13 4.66 0.91
C ARG A 121 15.02 3.17 0.55
N GLN A 122 15.38 2.29 1.48
CA GLN A 122 15.31 0.83 1.26
C GLN A 122 13.87 0.36 0.98
N CYS A 123 12.90 0.91 1.71
CA CYS A 123 11.48 0.62 1.47
C CYS A 123 11.08 1.03 0.05
N TYR A 124 11.46 2.22 -0.41
CA TYR A 124 11.12 2.71 -1.75
C TYR A 124 11.82 1.93 -2.86
N ASP A 125 13.09 1.55 -2.66
CA ASP A 125 13.79 0.66 -3.59
C ASP A 125 13.07 -0.68 -3.72
N LEU A 126 12.55 -1.21 -2.60
CA LEU A 126 11.75 -2.44 -2.60
C LEU A 126 10.41 -2.26 -3.33
N HIS A 127 9.67 -1.17 -3.05
CA HIS A 127 8.44 -0.81 -3.79
C HIS A 127 8.71 -0.74 -5.30
N GLY A 128 9.75 -0.01 -5.70
CA GLY A 128 10.11 0.15 -7.10
C GLY A 128 10.38 -1.19 -7.79
N ARG A 129 11.06 -2.12 -7.13
CA ARG A 129 11.31 -3.47 -7.68
C ARG A 129 10.03 -4.29 -7.80
N VAL A 130 9.12 -4.22 -6.82
CA VAL A 130 7.82 -4.91 -6.91
C VAL A 130 6.97 -4.31 -8.02
N TYR A 131 6.92 -2.98 -8.14
CA TYR A 131 6.21 -2.31 -9.23
C TYR A 131 6.77 -2.65 -10.60
N SER A 132 8.10 -2.66 -10.75
CA SER A 132 8.75 -3.12 -11.99
C SER A 132 8.32 -4.54 -12.35
N ARG A 133 8.26 -5.45 -11.37
CA ARG A 133 7.84 -6.83 -11.61
C ARG A 133 6.38 -6.93 -12.06
N LEU A 134 5.48 -6.17 -11.43
CA LEU A 134 4.05 -6.11 -11.82
C LEU A 134 3.88 -5.49 -13.21
N ALA A 135 4.67 -4.46 -13.56
CA ALA A 135 4.63 -3.77 -14.84
C ALA A 135 4.99 -4.68 -16.04
N GLU A 136 5.69 -5.79 -15.80
CA GLU A 136 6.01 -6.79 -16.83
C GLU A 136 4.77 -7.58 -17.29
N MET A 137 3.68 -7.60 -16.51
CA MET A 137 2.44 -8.32 -16.82
C MET A 137 1.49 -7.47 -17.67
N THR A 138 1.89 -7.12 -18.89
CA THR A 138 1.14 -6.19 -19.76
C THR A 138 -0.27 -6.67 -20.16
N GLN A 139 -0.57 -7.96 -19.97
CA GLN A 139 -1.91 -8.53 -20.19
C GLN A 139 -2.84 -8.40 -18.97
N LEU A 140 -2.36 -7.82 -17.87
CA LEU A 140 -3.13 -7.69 -16.64
C LEU A 140 -4.34 -6.78 -16.83
N ARG A 141 -5.51 -7.33 -16.50
CA ARG A 141 -6.82 -6.67 -16.53
C ARG A 141 -7.36 -6.45 -15.12
N VAL A 142 -7.03 -7.34 -14.19
CA VAL A 142 -7.44 -7.24 -12.78
C VAL A 142 -6.19 -7.31 -11.92
N LEU A 143 -5.93 -6.24 -11.19
CA LEU A 143 -4.91 -6.17 -10.14
C LEU A 143 -5.60 -5.82 -8.83
N ASP A 144 -5.69 -6.78 -7.93
CA ASP A 144 -6.31 -6.60 -6.62
C ASP A 144 -5.30 -6.94 -5.52
N LEU A 145 -4.79 -5.89 -4.89
CA LEU A 145 -3.82 -5.95 -3.79
C LEU A 145 -4.49 -5.89 -2.42
N GLY A 146 -5.81 -5.69 -2.41
CA GLY A 146 -6.59 -5.55 -1.21
C GLY A 146 -6.95 -6.88 -0.57
N HIS A 147 -7.70 -6.77 0.51
CA HIS A 147 -8.29 -7.90 1.18
C HIS A 147 -9.63 -7.50 1.80
N GLU A 148 -10.69 -8.22 1.44
CA GLU A 148 -11.96 -8.09 2.16
C GLU A 148 -11.93 -8.99 3.40
N PHE A 149 -11.17 -8.60 4.43
CA PHE A 149 -11.33 -9.22 5.76
C PHE A 149 -12.56 -8.63 6.46
N ARG A 150 -13.73 -8.76 5.82
CA ARG A 150 -14.99 -8.58 6.52
C ARG A 150 -15.35 -9.94 7.12
N ASP A 151 -14.66 -10.35 8.18
CA ASP A 151 -15.29 -11.30 9.10
C ASP A 151 -16.39 -10.53 9.82
N PHE A 152 -17.55 -10.50 9.16
CA PHE A 152 -18.75 -9.79 9.57
C PHE A 152 -19.04 -10.07 11.04
N LEU A 153 -18.79 -11.30 11.51
CA LEU A 153 -19.05 -11.73 12.87
C LEU A 153 -18.12 -11.07 13.91
N GLU A 154 -16.89 -10.70 13.55
CA GLU A 154 -16.02 -9.96 14.47
C GLU A 154 -16.47 -8.51 14.67
N ILE A 155 -17.05 -7.88 13.64
CA ILE A 155 -17.47 -6.47 13.66
C ILE A 155 -18.62 -6.22 14.64
N PHE A 156 -19.53 -7.18 14.82
CA PHE A 156 -20.65 -7.07 15.77
C PHE A 156 -20.24 -7.31 17.23
N ASN A 157 -19.09 -7.93 17.49
CA ASN A 157 -18.71 -8.38 18.83
C ASN A 157 -17.77 -7.45 19.60
N LYS A 158 -17.14 -6.47 18.96
CA LYS A 158 -16.24 -5.50 19.61
C LYS A 158 -16.98 -4.18 19.88
N ASP A 159 -16.76 -3.53 21.02
CA ASP A 159 -17.34 -2.21 21.31
C ASP A 159 -16.92 -1.17 20.25
N ASN A 160 -17.83 -0.25 19.90
CA ASN A 160 -17.71 0.75 18.83
C ASN A 160 -16.60 1.79 19.07
N GLN A 161 -15.33 1.45 18.87
CA GLN A 161 -14.24 2.44 18.93
C GLN A 161 -13.66 2.74 17.54
N GLU A 162 -13.69 4.02 17.19
CA GLU A 162 -12.96 4.57 16.04
C GLU A 162 -11.45 4.42 16.28
N THR A 163 -10.71 4.00 15.25
CA THR A 163 -9.24 3.89 15.35
C THR A 163 -8.62 4.91 14.41
N LYS A 164 -7.75 5.77 14.96
CA LYS A 164 -6.95 6.71 14.15
C LYS A 164 -5.64 6.03 13.77
N PHE A 165 -5.36 5.91 12.47
CA PHE A 165 -4.12 5.34 11.94
C PHE A 165 -3.53 6.29 10.89
N GLY A 166 -2.25 6.66 11.02
CA GLY A 166 -1.60 7.57 10.06
C GLY A 166 -2.31 8.93 9.87
N GLY A 167 -3.00 9.44 10.89
CA GLY A 167 -3.76 10.69 10.79
C GLY A 167 -5.19 10.55 10.28
N ARG A 168 -5.55 9.41 9.66
CA ARG A 168 -6.88 9.12 9.14
C ARG A 168 -7.73 8.38 10.16
N LEU A 169 -9.02 8.70 10.19
CA LEU A 169 -10.01 8.00 11.01
C LEU A 169 -10.50 6.80 10.21
N TYR A 170 -10.22 5.61 10.72
CA TYR A 170 -10.79 4.39 10.15
C TYR A 170 -12.06 4.07 10.92
N SER A 171 -13.13 3.83 10.16
CA SER A 171 -14.33 3.22 10.67
C SER A 171 -14.00 1.84 11.27
N LYS A 172 -14.91 1.30 12.08
CA LYS A 172 -14.76 0.14 13.00
C LYS A 172 -14.36 -1.21 12.35
N TYR A 173 -13.83 -1.21 11.14
CA TYR A 173 -13.64 -2.37 10.25
C TYR A 173 -12.24 -2.98 10.29
N SER A 174 -11.45 -2.65 11.32
CA SER A 174 -10.02 -2.99 11.52
C SER A 174 -9.07 -1.94 10.95
N PRO A 175 -7.89 -1.74 11.58
CA PRO A 175 -6.86 -0.88 10.99
C PRO A 175 -6.43 -1.44 9.63
N PRO A 176 -5.92 -0.57 8.73
CA PRO A 176 -5.40 -1.02 7.45
C PRO A 176 -4.27 -2.04 7.65
N ILE A 177 -4.12 -2.94 6.69
CA ILE A 177 -3.05 -3.93 6.67
C ILE A 177 -1.73 -3.18 6.63
N SER A 178 -0.88 -3.44 7.62
CA SER A 178 0.44 -2.83 7.72
C SER A 178 1.43 -3.51 6.77
N ASN A 179 2.52 -2.82 6.47
CA ASN A 179 3.61 -3.32 5.64
C ASN A 179 3.20 -3.77 4.22
N THR A 180 2.17 -3.14 3.66
CA THR A 180 1.71 -3.36 2.28
C THR A 180 2.39 -2.43 1.28
N LEU A 181 2.15 -2.67 -0.01
CA LEU A 181 2.47 -1.71 -1.07
C LEU A 181 1.90 -0.31 -0.76
N GLU A 182 2.74 0.70 -0.81
CA GLU A 182 2.34 2.08 -0.74
C GLU A 182 1.92 2.53 -2.14
N LEU A 183 0.66 2.90 -2.30
CA LEU A 183 0.12 3.29 -3.60
C LEU A 183 0.28 4.80 -3.80
N SER A 184 1.49 5.24 -4.13
CA SER A 184 1.84 6.65 -4.40
C SER A 184 2.75 6.76 -5.62
N LEU A 185 2.71 7.89 -6.33
CA LEU A 185 3.65 8.11 -7.43
C LEU A 185 5.11 8.15 -6.92
N GLU A 186 5.33 8.66 -5.71
CA GLU A 186 6.64 8.76 -5.06
C GLU A 186 7.28 7.38 -4.82
N SER A 187 6.50 6.38 -4.44
CA SER A 187 6.96 5.01 -4.21
C SER A 187 7.11 4.17 -5.49
N GLY A 188 6.73 4.72 -6.65
CA GLY A 188 6.91 4.06 -7.94
C GLY A 188 5.64 3.50 -8.58
N LEU A 189 4.44 3.81 -8.09
CA LEU A 189 3.17 3.43 -8.72
C LEU A 189 3.14 3.76 -10.23
N GLY A 190 3.78 4.87 -10.62
CA GLY A 190 3.92 5.32 -12.01
C GLY A 190 4.53 4.29 -12.96
N GLN A 191 5.31 3.32 -12.46
CA GLN A 191 5.90 2.25 -13.26
C GLN A 191 4.84 1.31 -13.87
N LEU A 192 3.63 1.29 -13.31
CA LEU A 192 2.50 0.51 -13.83
C LEU A 192 1.81 1.17 -15.04
N ASP A 193 2.39 2.22 -15.63
CA ASP A 193 1.84 2.89 -16.81
C ASP A 193 1.67 1.93 -18.01
N SER A 194 2.52 0.91 -18.14
CA SER A 194 2.45 -0.09 -19.21
C SER A 194 1.18 -0.95 -19.19
N LEU A 195 0.46 -1.00 -18.06
CA LEU A 195 -0.72 -1.86 -17.86
C LEU A 195 -1.97 -1.28 -18.52
N LYS A 196 -1.94 -1.03 -19.82
CA LYS A 196 -3.02 -0.39 -20.59
C LYS A 196 -4.31 -1.22 -20.67
N ASN A 197 -4.24 -2.50 -20.32
CA ASN A 197 -5.37 -3.41 -20.27
C ASN A 197 -6.09 -3.43 -18.91
N MET A 198 -5.63 -2.64 -17.93
CA MET A 198 -6.22 -2.60 -16.60
C MET A 198 -7.70 -2.20 -16.66
N GLU A 199 -8.57 -3.05 -16.13
CA GLU A 199 -10.01 -2.87 -16.04
C GLU A 199 -10.47 -2.73 -14.57
N VAL A 200 -9.81 -3.46 -13.67
CA VAL A 200 -10.13 -3.48 -12.23
C VAL A 200 -8.85 -3.25 -11.43
N PHE A 201 -8.87 -2.24 -10.55
CA PHE A 201 -7.80 -1.98 -9.60
C PHE A 201 -8.35 -1.97 -8.17
N GLY A 202 -7.89 -2.91 -7.34
CA GLY A 202 -8.37 -3.08 -5.97
C GLY A 202 -7.25 -2.94 -4.94
N PHE A 203 -7.56 -2.23 -3.86
CA PHE A 203 -6.66 -2.01 -2.72
C PHE A 203 -7.43 -1.86 -1.40
N GLU A 204 -8.60 -2.47 -1.32
CA GLU A 204 -9.41 -2.46 -0.09
C GLU A 204 -8.61 -2.97 1.11
N GLY A 205 -8.62 -2.23 2.22
CA GLY A 205 -7.87 -2.58 3.44
C GLY A 205 -6.36 -2.31 3.39
N VAL A 206 -5.79 -1.88 2.26
CA VAL A 206 -4.37 -1.51 2.15
C VAL A 206 -4.12 -0.14 2.81
N ASP A 207 -3.01 0.04 3.53
CA ASP A 207 -2.59 1.37 4.01
C ASP A 207 -2.08 2.26 2.85
N HIS A 208 -2.97 2.67 1.94
CA HIS A 208 -2.61 3.38 0.72
C HIS A 208 -2.29 4.87 0.93
N ARG A 209 -1.66 5.48 -0.07
CA ARG A 209 -1.35 6.93 -0.12
C ARG A 209 -1.92 7.59 -1.39
N ILE A 210 -2.92 6.97 -2.01
CA ILE A 210 -3.63 7.53 -3.17
C ILE A 210 -4.26 8.85 -2.78
N GLY A 211 -3.86 9.92 -3.47
CA GLY A 211 -4.52 11.21 -3.45
C GLY A 211 -4.92 11.66 -4.86
N ILE A 212 -5.23 12.95 -4.99
CA ILE A 212 -5.67 13.58 -6.25
C ILE A 212 -4.66 13.33 -7.39
N LYS A 213 -3.35 13.45 -7.11
CA LYS A 213 -2.30 13.28 -8.13
C LYS A 213 -2.26 11.85 -8.67
N GLU A 214 -2.33 10.87 -7.78
CA GLU A 214 -2.38 9.45 -8.14
C GLU A 214 -3.62 9.15 -8.97
N LEU A 215 -4.79 9.66 -8.59
CA LEU A 215 -6.04 9.44 -9.34
C LEU A 215 -6.01 10.06 -10.74
N ALA A 216 -5.49 11.29 -10.86
CA ALA A 216 -5.29 11.94 -12.15
C ALA A 216 -4.39 11.11 -13.06
N TRP A 217 -3.27 10.62 -12.52
CA TRP A 217 -2.36 9.74 -13.25
C TRP A 217 -3.03 8.41 -13.64
N MET A 218 -3.75 7.75 -12.73
CA MET A 218 -4.46 6.49 -13.04
C MET A 218 -5.50 6.68 -14.16
N ALA A 219 -6.25 7.78 -14.12
CA ALA A 219 -7.27 8.10 -15.12
C ALA A 219 -6.68 8.27 -16.53
N GLU A 220 -5.47 8.83 -16.63
CA GLU A 220 -4.72 8.98 -17.89
C GLU A 220 -4.05 7.67 -18.32
N SER A 221 -3.34 7.02 -17.40
CA SER A 221 -2.50 5.85 -17.67
C SER A 221 -3.29 4.58 -17.97
N TRP A 222 -4.47 4.41 -17.37
CA TRP A 222 -5.31 3.21 -17.51
C TRP A 222 -6.62 3.52 -18.26
N PRO A 223 -6.57 3.63 -19.60
CA PRO A 223 -7.73 4.02 -20.41
C PRO A 223 -8.90 3.03 -20.34
N ARG A 224 -8.66 1.80 -19.88
CA ARG A 224 -9.66 0.74 -19.75
C ARG A 224 -10.19 0.53 -18.33
N LEU A 225 -9.72 1.30 -17.36
CA LEU A 225 -10.19 1.20 -15.98
C LEU A 225 -11.70 1.42 -15.92
N ARG A 226 -12.40 0.49 -15.25
CA ARG A 226 -13.87 0.46 -15.09
C ARG A 226 -14.28 0.32 -13.64
N ILE A 227 -13.48 -0.37 -12.82
CA ILE A 227 -13.82 -0.64 -11.42
C ILE A 227 -12.62 -0.27 -10.56
N MET A 228 -12.85 0.51 -9.52
CA MET A 228 -11.89 0.80 -8.46
C MET A 228 -12.44 0.33 -7.12
N ARG A 229 -11.65 -0.46 -6.38
CA ARG A 229 -12.02 -0.98 -5.06
C ARG A 229 -11.12 -0.41 -3.98
N GLY A 230 -11.70 -0.06 -2.84
CA GLY A 230 -10.98 0.50 -1.70
C GLY A 230 -11.10 2.02 -1.53
N LEU A 231 -11.87 2.70 -2.38
CA LEU A 231 -12.32 4.08 -2.14
C LEU A 231 -13.80 4.18 -1.75
N HIS A 232 -14.54 3.07 -1.73
CA HIS A 232 -15.97 3.12 -1.43
C HIS A 232 -16.23 3.11 0.08
N ASP A 233 -17.31 3.75 0.49
CA ASP A 233 -17.81 3.59 1.85
C ASP A 233 -18.27 2.15 2.09
N PRO A 234 -17.94 1.56 3.25
CA PRO A 234 -18.31 0.20 3.54
C PRO A 234 -19.81 0.08 3.69
N TRP A 235 -20.48 -0.49 2.68
CA TRP A 235 -21.83 -1.06 2.71
C TRP A 235 -23.00 -0.14 3.16
N PRO A 236 -24.18 -0.22 2.51
CA PRO A 236 -25.34 0.65 2.77
C PRO A 236 -25.95 0.52 4.19
N PHE A 237 -25.52 -0.48 4.96
CA PHE A 237 -26.01 -0.72 6.33
C PHE A 237 -25.11 -0.14 7.42
N ALA A 238 -23.90 0.30 7.07
CA ALA A 238 -23.08 1.07 7.96
C ALA A 238 -23.57 2.52 7.87
N VAL A 239 -24.35 2.96 8.86
CA VAL A 239 -24.66 4.39 9.10
C VAL A 239 -23.39 5.13 9.57
N VAL A 240 -22.22 4.68 9.14
CA VAL A 240 -20.91 5.02 9.67
C VAL A 240 -20.34 6.04 8.70
N TYR A 241 -20.09 7.22 9.25
CA TYR A 241 -19.56 8.41 8.61
C TYR A 241 -18.62 8.10 7.43
N SER A 242 -19.06 8.52 6.25
CA SER A 242 -18.19 8.65 5.10
C SER A 242 -17.05 9.60 5.47
N ASP A 243 -15.81 9.14 5.33
CA ASP A 243 -14.65 9.98 5.50
C ASP A 243 -14.66 11.07 4.40
N PRO A 244 -14.71 12.37 4.75
CA PRO A 244 -14.83 13.43 3.75
C PRO A 244 -13.68 13.43 2.73
N GLU A 245 -12.48 12.98 3.11
CA GLU A 245 -11.35 12.86 2.19
C GLU A 245 -11.62 11.76 1.15
N THR A 246 -12.09 10.60 1.58
CA THR A 246 -12.47 9.47 0.70
C THR A 246 -13.59 9.86 -0.26
N GLN A 247 -14.66 10.50 0.23
CA GLN A 247 -15.76 10.99 -0.61
C GLN A 247 -15.25 11.99 -1.68
N MET A 248 -14.39 12.93 -1.29
CA MET A 248 -13.77 13.87 -2.23
C MET A 248 -12.94 13.16 -3.31
N LEU A 249 -12.19 12.11 -2.94
CA LEU A 249 -11.41 11.32 -3.89
C LEU A 249 -12.29 10.55 -4.88
N MET A 250 -13.42 10.00 -4.41
CA MET A 250 -14.41 9.35 -5.28
C MET A 250 -14.99 10.35 -6.29
N GLU A 251 -15.50 11.48 -5.81
CA GLU A 251 -16.08 12.54 -6.65
C GLU A 251 -15.08 13.03 -7.70
N TYR A 252 -13.81 13.21 -7.29
CA TYR A 252 -12.75 13.62 -8.21
C TYR A 252 -12.49 12.58 -9.31
N LEU A 253 -12.45 11.28 -8.99
CA LEU A 253 -12.28 10.24 -10.00
C LEU A 253 -13.49 10.13 -10.92
N GLU A 254 -14.71 10.29 -10.38
CA GLU A 254 -15.94 10.30 -11.17
C GLU A 254 -15.95 11.47 -12.16
N GLU A 255 -15.48 12.66 -11.76
CA GLU A 255 -15.31 13.81 -12.67
C GLU A 255 -14.34 13.49 -13.81
N LEU A 256 -13.18 12.89 -13.51
CA LEU A 256 -12.18 12.53 -14.52
C LEU A 256 -12.67 11.38 -15.43
N ARG A 257 -13.38 10.41 -14.87
CA ARG A 257 -13.77 9.16 -15.51
C ARG A 257 -15.18 8.73 -15.06
N PRO A 258 -16.25 9.32 -15.60
CA PRO A 258 -17.64 9.00 -15.20
C PRO A 258 -18.09 7.55 -15.46
N SER A 259 -17.27 6.78 -16.18
CA SER A 259 -17.52 5.36 -16.45
C SER A 259 -16.89 4.41 -15.43
N VAL A 260 -16.04 4.93 -14.53
CA VAL A 260 -15.43 4.15 -13.45
C VAL A 260 -16.42 4.04 -12.30
N LYS A 261 -16.65 2.80 -11.85
CA LYS A 261 -17.48 2.49 -10.69
C LYS A 261 -16.59 2.24 -9.48
N HIS A 262 -17.13 2.61 -8.32
CA HIS A 262 -16.58 2.25 -7.02
C HIS A 262 -17.36 1.04 -6.50
N GLU A 263 -16.72 -0.11 -6.40
CA GLU A 263 -17.37 -1.37 -6.00
C GLU A 263 -16.62 -2.00 -4.82
N GLY A 264 -17.37 -2.61 -3.91
CA GLY A 264 -16.82 -3.49 -2.89
C GLY A 264 -16.56 -4.89 -3.44
N LEU A 265 -15.70 -5.63 -2.76
CA LEU A 265 -15.41 -7.03 -3.11
C LEU A 265 -16.67 -7.93 -3.05
N GLY A 266 -17.66 -7.60 -2.22
CA GLY A 266 -18.96 -8.29 -2.15
C GLY A 266 -19.97 -8.02 -3.28
N ASP A 267 -19.74 -7.05 -4.17
CA ASP A 267 -20.74 -6.65 -5.18
C ASP A 267 -20.74 -7.56 -6.43
N GLU A 268 -19.75 -8.45 -6.59
CA GLU A 268 -19.63 -9.35 -7.76
C GLU A 268 -20.70 -10.48 -7.80
N HIS A 269 -21.43 -10.68 -6.71
CA HIS A 269 -22.40 -11.77 -6.56
C HIS A 269 -23.87 -11.32 -6.40
N ALA A 270 -24.14 -10.02 -6.49
CA ALA A 270 -25.47 -9.43 -6.41
C ALA A 270 -26.08 -9.18 -7.80
#